data_AF-A0AAU4DDL5-F1
#
_entry.id   AF-A0AAU4DDL5-F1
#
_cell.length_a   1.000
_cell.length_b   1.000
_cell.length_c   1.000
_cell.angle_alpha   90.00
_cell.angle_beta   90.00
_cell.angle_gamma   90.00
#
_symmetry.space_group_name_H-M   'P 1'
#
loop_
_entity.id
_entity.type
_entity.pdbx_description
1 polymer ?
#
loop_
_entity_poly.entity_id
_entity_poly.type
_entity_poly.pdbx_seq_one_letter_code
_entity_poly.pdbx_strand_id
1 'polypeptide(L)'
;MAGQIETVLCGHLVESVDGGHRLRVGLTDGLAVTVENDFRLTAPGEVRHFYPGLTMAPEGGLRALVGARVTAVRVSPGGGLELDFDTGRTIAVPPELGPDGPAEAWRVSGPDGPLFTSVPGGYLSG
;
A
#
# COMPACT_ATOMS: atom_id res chain seq x y z
N MET A 1 -11.84 -3.08 17.54
CA MET A 1 -10.43 -3.49 17.61
C MET A 1 -9.76 -2.78 16.46
N ALA A 2 -9.15 -1.62 16.70
CA ALA A 2 -8.38 -0.93 15.66
C ALA A 2 -7.28 -1.90 15.20
N GLY A 3 -7.14 -2.09 13.89
CA GLY A 3 -6.30 -3.13 13.32
C GLY A 3 -4.84 -2.87 13.67
N GLN A 4 -4.11 -3.86 14.16
CA GLN A 4 -2.69 -3.76 14.53
C GLN A 4 -1.83 -3.05 13.47
N ILE A 5 -2.15 -3.28 12.19
CA ILE A 5 -1.54 -2.60 11.04
C ILE A 5 -1.72 -1.06 11.03
N GLU A 6 -2.88 -0.56 11.45
CA GLU A 6 -3.18 0.87 11.53
C GLU A 6 -2.29 1.53 12.59
N THR A 7 -2.12 0.88 13.75
CA THR A 7 -1.23 1.37 14.81
C THR A 7 0.24 1.42 14.36
N VAL A 8 0.66 0.52 13.48
CA VAL A 8 2.03 0.48 12.97
C VAL A 8 2.28 1.51 11.87
N LEU A 9 1.30 1.81 11.02
CA LEU A 9 1.52 2.63 9.83
C LEU A 9 1.08 4.09 10.00
N CYS A 10 0.03 4.37 10.78
CA CYS A 10 -0.48 5.72 10.94
C CYS A 10 0.54 6.62 11.62
N GLY A 11 0.67 7.84 11.10
CA GLY A 11 1.61 8.84 11.61
C GLY A 11 2.96 8.85 10.92
N HIS A 12 3.35 7.80 10.20
CA HIS A 12 4.61 7.78 9.45
C HIS A 12 4.50 8.61 8.15
N LEU A 13 5.63 9.22 7.76
CA LEU A 13 5.76 9.97 6.52
C LEU A 13 6.27 9.06 5.40
N VAL A 14 5.82 9.31 4.18
CA VAL A 14 6.38 8.69 2.98
C VAL A 14 7.73 9.34 2.66
N GLU A 15 8.79 8.54 2.65
CA GLU A 15 10.15 8.97 2.33
C GLU A 15 10.52 8.64 0.89
N SER A 16 10.02 7.52 0.36
CA SER A 16 10.26 7.10 -1.02
C SER A 16 9.01 6.48 -1.64
N VAL A 17 8.92 6.59 -2.96
CA VAL A 17 7.95 5.86 -3.78
C VAL A 17 8.70 5.29 -4.99
N ASP A 18 8.83 3.98 -5.00
CA ASP A 18 9.55 3.24 -6.04
C ASP A 18 8.55 2.42 -6.86
N GLY A 19 8.79 2.36 -8.17
CA GLY A 19 8.00 1.60 -9.13
C GLY A 19 8.80 0.49 -9.81
N GLY A 20 8.35 0.06 -10.97
CA GLY A 20 8.82 -1.12 -11.69
C GLY A 20 7.71 -2.16 -11.72
N HIS A 21 8.03 -3.40 -11.37
CA HIS A 21 7.08 -4.52 -11.35
C HIS A 21 6.21 -4.59 -10.07
N ARG A 22 6.37 -3.62 -9.17
CA ARG A 22 5.61 -3.45 -7.93
C ARG A 22 5.69 -2.00 -7.50
N LEU A 23 4.74 -1.57 -6.68
CA LEU A 23 4.86 -0.32 -5.95
C LEU A 23 5.52 -0.61 -4.60
N ARG A 24 6.53 0.19 -4.24
CA ARG A 24 7.07 0.22 -2.88
C ARG A 24 6.97 1.65 -2.35
N VAL A 25 6.28 1.80 -1.22
CA VAL A 25 6.18 3.05 -0.48
C VAL A 25 7.07 2.92 0.75
N GLY A 26 8.21 3.59 0.75
CA GLY A 26 9.10 3.69 1.90
C GLY A 26 8.54 4.73 2.87
N LEU A 27 8.48 4.37 4.14
CA LEU A 27 8.02 5.20 5.24
C LEU A 27 9.16 5.46 6.23
N THR A 28 9.02 6.51 7.03
CA THR A 28 9.91 6.79 8.18
C THR A 28 10.10 5.56 9.07
N ASP A 29 11.24 5.50 9.76
CA ASP A 29 11.64 4.40 10.65
C ASP A 29 11.90 3.06 9.93
N GLY A 30 12.17 3.13 8.62
CA GLY A 30 12.50 1.95 7.81
C GLY A 30 11.32 1.02 7.51
N LEU A 31 10.10 1.49 7.79
CA LEU A 31 8.88 0.81 7.38
C LEU A 31 8.69 0.91 5.86
N ALA A 32 8.06 -0.09 5.27
CA ALA A 32 7.69 -0.04 3.86
C ALA A 32 6.41 -0.83 3.59
N VAL A 33 5.57 -0.27 2.73
CA VAL A 33 4.44 -0.98 2.13
C VAL A 33 4.81 -1.38 0.71
N THR A 34 4.73 -2.66 0.40
CA THR A 34 4.94 -3.20 -0.94
C THR A 34 3.61 -3.68 -1.49
N VAL A 35 3.29 -3.31 -2.74
CA VAL A 35 2.06 -3.67 -3.43
C VAL A 35 2.43 -4.34 -4.74
N GLU A 36 2.03 -5.61 -4.88
CA GLU A 36 2.28 -6.41 -6.08
C GLU A 36 1.03 -6.53 -6.96
N ASN A 37 -0.16 -6.33 -6.39
CA ASN A 37 -1.42 -6.33 -7.13
C ASN A 37 -1.65 -5.00 -7.88
N ASP A 38 -2.57 -5.03 -8.85
CA ASP A 38 -3.14 -3.82 -9.41
C ASP A 38 -3.70 -2.94 -8.31
N PHE A 39 -3.59 -1.62 -8.43
CA PHE A 39 -4.09 -0.72 -7.41
C PHE A 39 -4.60 0.59 -8.02
N ARG A 40 -5.30 1.37 -7.20
CA ARG A 40 -5.77 2.71 -7.56
C ARG A 40 -5.12 3.75 -6.67
N LEU A 41 -4.79 4.89 -7.27
CA LEU A 41 -4.54 6.13 -6.55
C LEU A 41 -5.71 7.06 -6.80
N THR A 42 -6.41 7.43 -5.73
CA THR A 42 -7.48 8.42 -5.76
C THR A 42 -6.94 9.74 -5.23
N ALA A 43 -7.27 10.84 -5.91
CA ALA A 43 -7.06 12.20 -5.49
C ALA A 43 -8.36 13.00 -5.70
N PRO A 44 -8.50 14.22 -5.16
CA PRO A 44 -9.68 15.04 -5.42
C PRO A 44 -9.91 15.26 -6.93
N GLY A 45 -10.97 14.65 -7.46
CA GLY A 45 -11.35 14.75 -8.88
C GLY A 45 -10.57 13.85 -9.85
N GLU A 46 -9.67 12.99 -9.37
CA GLU A 46 -8.88 12.09 -10.23
C GLU A 46 -8.79 10.69 -9.61
N VAL A 47 -8.99 9.66 -10.44
CA VAL A 47 -8.67 8.27 -10.10
C VAL A 47 -7.73 7.74 -11.16
N ARG A 48 -6.57 7.24 -10.73
CA ARG A 48 -5.59 6.57 -11.59
C ARG A 48 -5.49 5.10 -11.23
N HIS A 49 -5.45 4.26 -12.26
CA HIS A 49 -5.23 2.82 -12.14
C HIS A 49 -3.78 2.50 -12.50
N PHE A 50 -3.17 1.60 -11.71
CA PHE A 50 -1.82 1.13 -11.91
C PHE A 50 -1.82 -0.39 -11.96
N TYR A 51 -0.98 -0.91 -12.86
CA TYR A 51 -0.89 -2.34 -13.18
C TYR A 51 0.57 -2.78 -13.05
N PRO A 52 1.07 -3.09 -11.84
CA PRO A 52 2.49 -3.38 -11.63
C PRO A 52 3.01 -4.55 -12.48
N GLY A 53 2.16 -5.53 -12.78
CA GLY A 53 2.48 -6.63 -13.70
C GLY A 53 2.88 -6.18 -15.12
N LEU A 54 2.48 -4.97 -15.52
CA LEU A 54 2.83 -4.35 -16.81
C LEU A 54 4.00 -3.37 -16.74
N THR A 55 4.66 -3.25 -15.58
CA THR A 55 5.58 -2.17 -15.22
C THR A 55 4.90 -0.82 -15.03
N MET A 56 5.44 -0.01 -14.13
CA MET A 56 4.97 1.35 -13.87
C MET A 56 6.10 2.25 -13.39
N ALA A 57 6.02 3.54 -13.72
CA ALA A 57 6.88 4.57 -13.14
C ALA A 57 6.12 5.34 -12.05
N PRO A 58 6.77 5.68 -10.91
CA PRO A 58 6.14 6.42 -9.83
C PRO A 58 6.11 7.93 -10.18
N GLU A 59 5.28 8.30 -11.15
CA GLU A 59 5.16 9.67 -11.64
C GLU A 59 3.88 10.36 -11.15
N GLY A 60 3.82 11.69 -11.30
CA GLY A 60 2.65 12.50 -11.00
C GLY A 60 2.14 12.30 -9.58
N GLY A 61 0.90 11.83 -9.44
CA GLY A 61 0.24 11.63 -8.16
C GLY A 61 0.99 10.69 -7.21
N LEU A 62 1.71 9.68 -7.71
CA LEU A 62 2.50 8.77 -6.87
C LEU A 62 3.74 9.48 -6.31
N ARG A 63 4.47 10.22 -7.15
CA ARG A 63 5.61 11.01 -6.70
C ARG A 63 5.21 12.07 -5.69
N ALA A 64 4.01 12.62 -5.84
CA ALA A 64 3.43 13.61 -4.93
C ALA A 64 3.08 13.03 -3.55
N LEU A 65 3.16 11.72 -3.34
CA LEU A 65 3.03 11.12 -2.01
C LEU A 65 4.29 11.30 -1.15
N VAL A 66 5.46 11.55 -1.74
CA VAL A 66 6.68 11.80 -0.94
C VAL A 66 6.46 13.02 -0.04
N GLY A 67 6.67 12.84 1.26
CA GLY A 67 6.38 13.81 2.32
C GLY A 67 4.95 13.77 2.87
N ALA A 68 4.03 13.00 2.27
CA ALA A 68 2.68 12.81 2.79
C ALA A 68 2.70 11.92 4.03
N ARG A 69 1.77 12.16 4.95
CA ARG A 69 1.59 11.36 6.16
C ARG A 69 0.47 10.36 5.99
N VAL A 70 0.68 9.11 6.42
CA VAL A 70 -0.39 8.12 6.52
C VAL A 70 -1.32 8.51 7.67
N THR A 71 -2.60 8.71 7.38
CA THR A 71 -3.62 9.15 8.35
C THR A 71 -4.57 8.04 8.76
N ALA A 72 -4.85 7.10 7.86
CA ALA A 72 -5.67 5.94 8.14
C ALA A 72 -5.21 4.74 7.32
N VAL A 73 -5.42 3.55 7.89
CA VAL A 73 -5.18 2.28 7.21
C VAL A 73 -6.37 1.37 7.45
N ARG A 74 -6.89 0.76 6.39
CA ARG A 74 -7.98 -0.22 6.49
C ARG A 74 -7.62 -1.46 5.70
N VAL A 75 -7.93 -2.62 6.27
CA VAL A 75 -7.88 -3.89 5.55
C VAL A 75 -9.29 -4.41 5.41
N SER A 76 -9.70 -4.70 4.18
CA SER A 76 -11.02 -5.25 3.92
C SER A 76 -11.08 -6.73 4.32
N PRO A 77 -12.27 -7.29 4.62
CA PRO A 77 -12.42 -8.73 4.88
C PRO A 77 -11.94 -9.62 3.72
N GLY A 78 -11.80 -9.07 2.51
CA GLY A 78 -11.24 -9.80 1.37
C GLY A 78 -9.71 -9.88 1.37
N GLY A 79 -9.02 -9.09 2.22
CA GLY A 79 -7.56 -8.93 2.19
C GLY A 79 -7.08 -7.77 1.32
N GLY A 80 -7.96 -6.83 0.94
CA GLY A 80 -7.56 -5.59 0.27
C GLY A 80 -7.05 -4.55 1.26
N LEU A 81 -6.22 -3.61 0.82
CA LEU A 81 -5.61 -2.56 1.64
C LEU A 81 -6.04 -1.17 1.16
N GLU A 82 -6.41 -0.29 2.08
CA GLU A 82 -6.58 1.13 1.83
C GLU A 82 -5.64 1.93 2.73
N LEU A 83 -4.89 2.86 2.14
CA LEU A 83 -4.01 3.81 2.81
C LEU A 83 -4.48 5.23 2.48
N ASP A 84 -4.95 5.94 3.50
CA ASP A 84 -5.32 7.35 3.41
C ASP A 84 -4.13 8.23 3.81
N PHE A 85 -3.95 9.33 3.07
CA PHE A 85 -2.88 10.30 3.31
C PHE A 85 -3.44 11.68 3.67
N ASP A 86 -2.68 12.45 4.44
CA ASP A 86 -3.04 13.83 4.84
C ASP A 86 -3.23 14.79 3.65
N THR A 87 -2.67 14.46 2.50
CA THR A 87 -2.88 15.21 1.25
C THR A 87 -4.26 14.98 0.60
N GLY A 88 -5.12 14.16 1.21
CA GLY A 88 -6.43 13.77 0.65
C GLY A 88 -6.34 12.74 -0.48
N ARG A 89 -5.18 12.08 -0.62
CA ARG A 89 -4.98 10.97 -1.54
C ARG A 89 -5.21 9.64 -0.83
N THR A 90 -5.61 8.63 -1.59
CA THR A 90 -5.80 7.27 -1.10
C THR A 90 -5.17 6.27 -2.07
N ILE A 91 -4.35 5.35 -1.56
CA ILE A 91 -4.00 4.12 -2.30
C ILE A 91 -4.98 3.04 -1.90
N ALA A 92 -5.62 2.42 -2.89
CA ALA A 92 -6.53 1.29 -2.68
C ALA A 92 -6.05 0.07 -3.48
N VAL A 93 -5.68 -0.98 -2.77
CA VAL A 93 -5.26 -2.28 -3.28
C VAL A 93 -6.43 -3.25 -3.11
N PRO A 94 -7.08 -3.73 -4.20
CA PRO A 94 -8.05 -4.80 -4.12
C PRO A 94 -7.41 -6.09 -3.56
N PRO A 95 -8.23 -6.98 -2.99
CA PRO A 95 -7.76 -8.31 -2.62
C PRO A 95 -7.24 -9.06 -3.84
N GLU A 96 -6.44 -10.10 -3.60
CA GLU A 96 -6.05 -11.02 -4.66
C GLU A 96 -7.30 -11.63 -5.32
N LEU A 97 -7.36 -11.61 -6.65
CA LEU A 97 -8.47 -12.14 -7.43
C LEU A 97 -7.97 -13.25 -8.35
N GLY A 98 -7.84 -14.46 -7.80
CA GLY A 98 -7.72 -15.69 -8.59
C GLY A 98 -6.29 -16.24 -8.78
N PRO A 99 -6.18 -17.42 -9.41
CA PRO A 99 -4.95 -18.21 -9.46
C PRO A 99 -3.79 -17.57 -10.25
N ASP A 100 -4.07 -16.53 -11.03
CA ASP A 100 -3.10 -15.80 -11.85
C ASP A 100 -2.63 -14.48 -11.18
N GLY A 101 -3.13 -14.17 -9.98
CA GLY A 101 -2.71 -13.01 -9.20
C GLY A 101 -1.39 -13.25 -8.45
N PRO A 102 -0.75 -12.19 -7.91
CA PRO A 102 0.38 -12.37 -7.01
C PRO A 102 -0.08 -13.09 -5.74
N ALA A 103 0.73 -14.02 -5.24
CA ALA A 103 0.44 -14.77 -4.01
C ALA A 103 0.25 -13.86 -2.78
N GLU A 104 0.77 -12.63 -2.84
CA GLU A 104 0.59 -11.59 -1.83
C GLU A 104 0.28 -10.26 -2.54
N ALA A 105 -0.97 -9.80 -2.47
CA ALA A 105 -1.37 -8.53 -3.05
C ALA A 105 -0.62 -7.33 -2.47
N TRP A 106 -0.31 -7.38 -1.17
CA TRP A 106 0.49 -6.38 -0.47
C TRP A 106 1.18 -6.95 0.76
N ARG A 107 2.24 -6.27 1.20
CA ARG A 107 3.00 -6.60 2.40
C ARG A 107 3.49 -5.33 3.09
N VAL A 108 3.52 -5.35 4.42
CA VAL A 108 4.21 -4.37 5.25
C VAL A 108 5.47 -5.01 5.83
N SER A 109 6.60 -4.33 5.69
CA SER A 109 7.88 -4.74 6.29
C SER A 109 8.44 -3.62 7.14
N GLY A 110 9.11 -3.97 8.23
CA GLY A 110 9.98 -3.07 8.99
C GLY A 110 11.45 -3.41 8.80
N PRO A 111 12.34 -2.75 9.57
CA PRO A 111 13.79 -2.98 9.51
C PRO A 111 14.20 -4.45 9.72
N ASP A 112 13.46 -5.18 10.55
CA ASP A 112 13.75 -6.56 10.94
C ASP A 112 13.06 -7.63 10.07
N GLY A 113 12.27 -7.21 9.07
CA GLY A 113 11.59 -8.13 8.15
C GLY A 113 10.09 -7.88 7.99
N PRO A 114 9.33 -8.88 7.49
CA PRO A 114 7.89 -8.74 7.26
C PRO A 114 7.11 -8.60 8.57
N LEU A 115 6.20 -7.63 8.63
CA LEU A 115 5.30 -7.39 9.76
C LEU A 115 3.88 -7.85 9.46
N PHE A 116 3.37 -7.53 8.27
CA PHE A 116 2.04 -7.93 7.84
C PHE A 116 2.06 -8.39 6.40
N THR A 117 1.36 -9.48 6.12
CA THR A 117 1.28 -10.07 4.78
C THR A 117 -0.17 -10.28 4.40
N SER A 118 -0.59 -9.79 3.23
CA SER A 118 -1.95 -10.01 2.73
C SER A 118 -2.22 -11.50 2.54
N VAL A 119 -3.38 -11.96 3.01
CA VAL A 119 -3.88 -13.30 2.71
C VAL A 119 -5.38 -13.22 2.40
N PRO A 120 -5.95 -14.22 1.72
CA PRO A 120 -7.39 -14.33 1.62
C PRO A 120 -8.04 -14.24 3.01
N GLY A 121 -8.99 -13.32 3.18
CA GLY A 121 -9.64 -13.10 4.48
C GLY A 121 -9.03 -11.98 5.34
N GLY A 122 -7.91 -11.35 4.94
CA GLY A 122 -7.29 -10.26 5.70
C GLY A 122 -5.77 -10.23 5.58
N TYR A 123 -5.09 -10.43 6.71
CA TYR A 123 -3.63 -10.46 6.77
C TYR A 123 -3.12 -11.37 7.90
N LEU A 124 -1.90 -11.85 7.74
CA LEU A 124 -1.11 -12.48 8.80
C LEU A 124 -0.14 -11.45 9.40
N SER A 125 0.07 -11.51 10.71
CA SER A 125 1.14 -10.78 11.40
C SER A 125 2.35 -11.69 11.62
N GLY A 126 3.55 -11.18 11.34
CA GLY A 126 4.84 -11.84 11.57
C GLY A 126 5.34 -11.72 13.02
#